data_AF-A0A961DHZ3-F1
#
_entry.id   AF-A0A961DHZ3-F1
#
_cell.length_a   1.000
_cell.length_b   1.000
_cell.length_c   1.000
_cell.angle_alpha   90.00
_cell.angle_beta   90.00
_cell.angle_gamma   90.00
#
_symmetry.space_group_name_H-M   'P 1'
#
loop_
_entity.id
_entity.type
_entity.pdbx_description
1 polymer ?
#
loop_
_entity_poly.entity_id
_entity_poly.type
_entity_poly.pdbx_seq_one_letter_code
_entity_poly.pdbx_strand_id
1 'polypeptide(L)' 'PDHSKRFHATVLLSGSPVGEGDGTSKKQAEMAAALSAWEALQPRESRAAESSGS' A
#
# COMPACT_ATOMS: atom_id res chain seq x y z
N PRO A 1 11.36 -25.40 -13.72
CA PRO A 1 12.01 -24.10 -14.05
C PRO A 1 11.35 -22.99 -13.23
N ASP A 2 11.99 -22.63 -12.12
CA ASP A 2 11.45 -21.73 -11.10
C ASP A 2 12.02 -20.32 -11.31
N HIS A 3 11.42 -19.59 -12.24
CA HIS A 3 11.71 -18.16 -12.41
C HIS A 3 10.61 -17.30 -11.78
N SER A 4 10.04 -17.77 -10.66
CA SER A 4 9.00 -17.14 -9.86
C SER A 4 9.54 -15.96 -9.04
N LYS A 5 10.42 -15.14 -9.63
CA LYS A 5 11.07 -14.05 -8.91
C LYS A 5 10.01 -13.03 -8.51
N ARG A 6 9.84 -12.84 -7.20
CA ARG A 6 8.94 -11.85 -6.62
C ARG A 6 9.73 -10.66 -6.08
N PHE A 7 9.16 -9.49 -6.26
CA PHE A 7 9.64 -8.22 -5.74
C PHE A 7 8.59 -7.67 -4.81
N HIS A 8 9.04 -6.97 -3.78
CA HIS A 8 8.21 -6.29 -2.81
C HIS A 8 8.72 -4.84 -2.69
N ALA A 9 7.80 -3.90 -2.56
CA ALA A 9 8.08 -2.49 -2.36
C ALA A 9 7.17 -1.90 -1.28
N THR A 10 7.72 -0.95 -0.53
CA THR A 10 7.01 -0.24 0.55
C THR A 10 7.18 1.26 0.33
N VAL A 11 6.08 2.00 0.41
CA VAL A 11 6.06 3.46 0.38
C VAL A 11 6.02 3.98 1.80
N LEU A 12 6.99 4.83 2.15
CA LEU A 12 7.05 5.50 3.45
C LEU A 12 6.67 6.97 3.28
N LEU A 13 5.80 7.49 4.15
CA LEU A 13 5.52 8.91 4.30
C LEU A 13 5.93 9.35 5.71
N SER A 14 6.83 10.32 5.80
CA SER A 14 7.38 10.79 7.09
C SER A 14 7.96 9.65 7.95
N GLY A 15 8.52 8.61 7.33
CA GLY A 15 9.07 7.44 8.00
C GLY A 15 8.05 6.35 8.37
N SER A 16 6.75 6.58 8.14
CA SER A 16 5.70 5.59 8.39
C SER A 16 5.28 4.89 7.09
N PRO A 17 5.12 3.56 7.07
CA PRO A 17 4.61 2.85 5.90
C PRO A 17 3.16 3.23 5.62
N VAL A 18 2.89 3.62 4.37
CA VAL A 18 1.55 4.04 3.91
C VAL A 18 1.01 3.17 2.78
N GLY A 19 1.85 2.36 2.14
CA GLY A 19 1.42 1.42 1.12
C GLY A 19 2.49 0.39 0.81
N GLU A 20 2.06 -0.78 0.35
CA GLU A 20 2.91 -1.91 0.04
C GLU A 20 2.46 -2.55 -1.28
N GLY A 21 3.37 -3.21 -1.97
CA GLY A 21 3.05 -3.84 -3.24
C GLY A 21 4.04 -4.93 -3.62
N ASP A 22 3.53 -5.93 -4.34
CA ASP A 22 4.33 -7.01 -4.89
C ASP A 22 4.23 -7.09 -6.41
N GLY A 23 5.19 -7.79 -7.02
CA GLY A 23 5.18 -8.01 -8.46
C GLY A 23 6.27 -8.94 -8.94
N THR A 24 6.19 -9.35 -10.21
CA THR A 24 7.22 -10.18 -10.85
C THR A 24 8.42 -9.36 -11.33
N SER A 25 8.33 -8.03 -11.20
CA SER A 25 9.41 -7.06 -11.46
C SER A 25 9.38 -5.94 -10.43
N LYS A 26 10.51 -5.23 -10.26
CA LYS A 26 10.60 -4.04 -9.38
C LYS A 26 9.56 -2.99 -9.74
N LYS A 27 9.45 -2.65 -11.04
CA LYS A 27 8.48 -1.67 -11.54
C LYS A 27 7.05 -2.06 -11.16
N GLN A 28 6.69 -3.34 -11.25
CA GLN A 28 5.35 -3.79 -10.86
C GLN A 28 5.11 -3.62 -9.35
N ALA A 29 6.07 -4.04 -8.52
CA ALA A 29 5.97 -3.89 -7.06
C ALA A 29 5.86 -2.41 -6.65
N GLU A 30 6.67 -1.53 -7.26
CA GLU A 30 6.66 -0.08 -7.01
C GLU A 30 5.32 0.56 -7.42
N MET A 31 4.79 0.22 -8.61
CA MET A 31 3.48 0.71 -9.04
C MET A 31 2.36 0.23 -8.11
N ALA A 32 2.39 -1.04 -7.69
CA ALA A 32 1.42 -1.58 -6.75
C ALA A 32 1.48 -0.87 -5.40
N ALA A 33 2.68 -0.65 -4.86
CA ALA A 33 2.88 0.04 -3.59
C ALA A 33 2.44 1.51 -3.65
N ALA A 34 2.69 2.19 -4.78
CA ALA A 34 2.26 3.57 -4.99
C ALA A 34 0.73 3.69 -5.09
N LEU A 35 0.07 2.76 -5.79
CA LEU A 35 -1.39 2.71 -5.87
C LEU A 35 -2.00 2.49 -4.49
N SER A 36 -1.50 1.48 -3.75
CA SER A 36 -1.95 1.19 -2.39
C SER A 36 -1.79 2.39 -1.45
N ALA A 37 -0.64 3.08 -1.52
CA ALA A 37 -0.41 4.28 -0.74
C ALA A 37 -1.38 5.41 -1.09
N TRP A 38 -1.64 5.64 -2.39
CA TRP A 38 -2.56 6.67 -2.84
C TRP A 38 -4.00 6.40 -2.36
N GLU A 39 -4.47 5.16 -2.46
CA GLU A 39 -5.78 4.72 -1.98
C GLU A 39 -5.90 4.87 -0.45
N ALA A 40 -4.85 4.52 0.29
CA ALA A 40 -4.83 4.63 1.75
C ALA A 40 -4.84 6.09 2.24
N LEU A 41 -4.21 7.00 1.48
CA LEU A 41 -4.11 8.42 1.79
C LEU A 41 -5.33 9.24 1.31
N GLN A 42 -6.20 8.67 0.48
CA GLN A 42 -7.43 9.37 0.10
C GLN A 42 -8.26 9.67 1.35
N PRO A 43 -8.77 10.90 1.50
CA PRO A 43 -9.63 11.25 2.62
C PRO A 43 -10.83 10.32 2.63
N ARG A 44 -10.98 9.54 3.69
CA ARG A 44 -12.22 8.81 3.95
C ARG A 44 -13.21 9.87 4.43
N GLU A 45 -14.12 10.32 3.57
CA GLU A 45 -15.16 11.29 3.93
C GLU A 45 -16.10 10.82 5.07
N SER A 46 -15.83 9.70 5.73
CA SER A 46 -16.61 9.18 6.85
C SER A 46 -15.81 8.15 7.66
N ARG A 47 -15.07 8.62 8.66
CA ARG A 47 -14.61 7.78 9.79
C ARG A 47 -14.66 8.56 11.10
N ALA A 48 -15.81 9.21 11.34
CA ALA A 48 -16.12 9.87 12.60
C ALA A 48 -17.43 9.37 13.25
N ALA A 49 -18.16 8.41 12.66
CA ALA A 49 -19.46 8.00 13.19
C ALA A 49 -19.46 6.66 13.96
N GLU A 50 -18.41 5.83 13.87
CA GLU A 50 -18.53 4.45 14.37
C GLU A 50 -17.26 3.96 15.09
N SER A 51 -17.01 4.50 16.27
CA SER A 51 -16.19 3.83 17.30
C SER A 51 -16.51 4.27 18.73
N SER A 52 -17.74 4.73 18.95
CA SER A 52 -18.31 4.93 20.29
C SER A 52 -19.52 4.00 20.44
N GLY A 53 -19.24 2.73 20.71
CA GLY A 53 -20.23 1.69 20.98
C GLY A 53 -19.60 0.60 21.82
N SER A 54 -19.30 0.92 23.08
CA SER A 54 -19.12 -0.02 24.19
C SER A 54 -20.23 0.19 25.19
#